data_AF-A0A1Y0VKR1-F1
#
_entry.id   AF-A0A1Y0VKR1-F1
#
_cell.length_a   1.000
_cell.length_b   1.000
_cell.length_c   1.000
_cell.angle_alpha   90.00
_cell.angle_beta   90.00
_cell.angle_gamma   90.00
#
_symmetry.space_group_name_H-M   'P 1'
#
loop_
_entity.id
_entity.type
_entity.pdbx_description
1 polymer ?
#
loop_
_entity_poly.entity_id
_entity_poly.type
_entity_poly.pdbx_seq_one_letter_code
_entity_poly.pdbx_strand_id
1 'polypeptide(L)'
;MSMRDLREMTDTVKDYQRIDNFEKRVLKAGLDEINAHTSFSVTYEKIKKGRSIDSIVFYITRKHVADDISYKLDDPAYIDGKIRQEESEKDLVYEAMKSPYTKLLMEHFLLSYIDLTDTAILSGLQKNVYPLYDELKELRGLKGVKEHLAYIRDKQDDYSKKNIAKYLKKSIEQYLPIVKRQDIDHE
;
A
#
# COMPACT_ATOMS: atom_id res chain seq x y z
N MET A 1 -32.12 -2.69 1.23
CA MET A 1 -33.21 -3.37 0.48
C MET A 1 -34.38 -3.60 1.42
N SER A 2 -35.63 -3.35 0.99
CA SER A 2 -36.78 -3.56 1.88
C SER A 2 -37.05 -5.06 2.09
N MET A 3 -37.71 -5.41 3.20
CA MET A 3 -38.09 -6.81 3.46
C MET A 3 -39.08 -7.36 2.42
N ARG A 4 -39.88 -6.49 1.80
CA ARG A 4 -40.80 -6.89 0.74
C ARG A 4 -40.04 -7.28 -0.52
N ASP A 5 -39.16 -6.40 -1.00
CA ASP A 5 -38.37 -6.64 -2.22
C ASP A 5 -37.52 -7.90 -2.07
N LEU A 6 -36.89 -8.07 -0.91
CA LEU A 6 -36.08 -9.24 -0.64
C LEU A 6 -36.88 -10.55 -0.66
N ARG A 7 -38.12 -10.55 -0.15
CA ARG A 7 -39.00 -11.72 -0.18
C ARG A 7 -39.51 -12.02 -1.59
N GLU A 8 -39.79 -10.99 -2.38
CA GLU A 8 -40.16 -11.13 -3.79
C GLU A 8 -38.98 -11.72 -4.60
N MET A 9 -37.76 -11.20 -4.40
CA MET A 9 -36.55 -11.69 -5.08
C MET A 9 -36.17 -13.13 -4.74
N THR A 10 -36.49 -13.58 -3.54
CA THR A 10 -36.18 -14.95 -3.07
C THR A 10 -37.37 -15.91 -3.20
N ASP A 11 -38.48 -15.47 -3.80
CA ASP A 11 -39.74 -16.20 -3.92
C ASP A 11 -40.25 -16.77 -2.58
N THR A 12 -40.11 -15.97 -1.50
CA THR A 12 -40.49 -16.35 -0.13
C THR A 12 -41.56 -15.44 0.46
N VAL A 13 -42.41 -14.85 -0.39
CA VAL A 13 -43.49 -13.95 0.04
C VAL A 13 -44.50 -14.68 0.92
N LYS A 14 -44.84 -15.93 0.57
CA LYS A 14 -45.78 -16.77 1.33
C LYS A 14 -45.10 -17.69 2.35
N ASP A 15 -43.79 -17.89 2.22
CA ASP A 15 -43.02 -18.77 3.08
C ASP A 15 -42.28 -18.03 4.20
N TYR A 16 -41.91 -18.78 5.23
CA TYR A 16 -41.11 -18.28 6.35
C TYR A 16 -41.63 -16.94 6.92
N GLN A 17 -42.94 -16.85 7.14
CA GLN A 17 -43.61 -15.62 7.60
C GLN A 17 -42.97 -15.02 8.86
N ARG A 18 -42.50 -15.89 9.77
CA ARG A 18 -41.70 -15.49 10.92
C ARG A 18 -40.29 -15.09 10.47
N ILE A 19 -39.87 -13.90 10.86
CA ILE A 19 -38.55 -13.36 10.51
C ILE A 19 -37.39 -14.26 10.96
N ASP A 20 -37.51 -14.92 12.11
CA ASP A 20 -36.49 -15.87 12.60
C ASP A 20 -36.29 -17.05 11.63
N ASN A 21 -37.40 -17.55 11.05
CA ASN A 21 -37.36 -18.64 10.09
C ASN A 21 -36.76 -18.18 8.76
N PHE A 22 -37.16 -16.99 8.30
CA PHE A 22 -36.62 -16.39 7.08
C PHE A 22 -35.11 -16.14 7.22
N GLU A 23 -34.69 -15.60 8.36
CA GLU A 23 -33.29 -15.34 8.67
C GLU A 23 -32.47 -16.63 8.66
N LYS A 24 -32.97 -17.69 9.30
CA LYS A 24 -32.25 -18.96 9.37
C LYS A 24 -32.18 -19.69 8.02
N ARG A 25 -33.29 -19.71 7.27
CA ARG A 25 -33.44 -20.57 6.07
C ARG A 25 -33.04 -19.89 4.77
N VAL A 26 -33.11 -18.57 4.70
CA VAL A 26 -32.84 -17.81 3.48
C VAL A 26 -31.59 -16.97 3.65
N LEU A 27 -31.57 -16.07 4.63
CA LEU A 27 -30.44 -15.13 4.79
C LEU A 27 -29.14 -15.84 5.18
N LYS A 28 -29.13 -16.51 6.34
CA LYS A 28 -27.91 -17.14 6.88
C LYS A 28 -27.42 -18.25 5.96
N ALA A 29 -28.33 -19.13 5.52
CA ALA A 29 -27.99 -20.21 4.60
C ALA A 29 -27.33 -19.70 3.31
N GLY A 30 -27.91 -18.68 2.66
CA GLY A 30 -27.33 -18.12 1.44
C GLY A 30 -26.00 -17.39 1.67
N LEU A 31 -25.88 -16.66 2.78
CA LEU A 31 -24.63 -15.98 3.13
C LEU A 31 -23.52 -16.98 3.47
N ASP A 32 -23.83 -18.06 4.18
CA ASP A 32 -22.87 -19.12 4.52
C ASP A 32 -22.33 -19.78 3.24
N GLU A 33 -23.20 -20.06 2.26
CA GLU A 33 -22.80 -20.61 0.96
C GLU A 33 -21.91 -19.63 0.18
N ILE A 34 -22.30 -18.36 0.07
CA ILE A 34 -21.49 -17.33 -0.60
C ILE A 34 -20.12 -17.19 0.09
N ASN A 35 -20.12 -17.14 1.43
CA ASN A 35 -18.91 -17.02 2.23
C ASN A 35 -18.02 -18.25 2.18
N ALA A 36 -18.54 -19.44 1.90
CA ALA A 36 -17.74 -20.65 1.78
C ALA A 36 -17.19 -20.84 0.36
N HIS A 37 -18.01 -20.56 -0.66
CA HIS A 37 -17.76 -21.01 -2.03
C HIS A 37 -17.48 -19.90 -3.04
N THR A 38 -17.36 -18.64 -2.60
CA THR A 38 -16.98 -17.53 -3.48
C THR A 38 -15.82 -16.72 -2.92
N SER A 39 -15.23 -15.87 -3.77
CA SER A 39 -14.21 -14.89 -3.37
C SER A 39 -14.78 -13.68 -2.64
N PHE A 40 -16.06 -13.70 -2.26
CA PHE A 40 -16.70 -12.62 -1.51
C PHE A 40 -16.91 -13.02 -0.05
N SER A 41 -16.80 -12.03 0.83
CA SER A 41 -17.26 -12.07 2.22
C SER A 41 -18.46 -11.14 2.34
N VAL A 42 -19.60 -11.71 2.71
CA VAL A 42 -20.90 -11.05 2.80
C VAL A 42 -21.41 -11.13 4.23
N THR A 43 -21.81 -9.98 4.76
CA THR A 43 -22.51 -9.84 6.03
C THR A 43 -23.73 -8.96 5.86
N TYR A 44 -24.59 -8.85 6.87
CA TYR A 44 -25.81 -8.04 6.79
C TYR A 44 -26.19 -7.42 8.12
N GLU A 45 -26.92 -6.30 8.04
CA GLU A 45 -27.52 -5.61 9.17
C GLU A 45 -29.05 -5.48 8.96
N LYS A 46 -29.80 -5.62 10.05
CA LYS A 46 -31.28 -5.52 10.06
C LYS A 46 -31.69 -4.14 10.57
N ILE A 47 -32.35 -3.36 9.73
CA ILE A 47 -32.88 -2.05 10.09
C ILE A 47 -34.32 -2.19 10.57
N LYS A 48 -34.60 -1.69 11.77
CA LYS A 48 -35.92 -1.78 12.41
C LYS A 48 -36.76 -0.54 12.18
N LYS A 49 -38.07 -0.73 12.06
CA LYS A 49 -39.09 0.31 12.15
C LYS A 49 -40.06 -0.09 13.25
N GLY A 50 -39.87 0.50 14.44
CA GLY A 50 -40.54 0.06 15.66
C GLY A 50 -40.11 -1.36 16.05
N ARG A 51 -41.09 -2.26 16.20
CA ARG A 51 -40.85 -3.67 16.60
C ARG A 51 -40.55 -4.59 15.42
N SER A 52 -40.77 -4.13 14.18
CA SER A 52 -40.60 -4.92 12.97
C SER A 52 -39.29 -4.60 12.25
N ILE A 53 -38.78 -5.55 11.49
CA ILE A 53 -37.64 -5.35 10.58
C ILE A 53 -38.19 -4.80 9.28
N ASP A 54 -37.71 -3.62 8.89
CA ASP A 54 -38.18 -2.88 7.72
C ASP A 54 -37.31 -3.20 6.50
N SER A 55 -36.00 -3.22 6.69
CA SER A 55 -35.02 -3.39 5.62
C SER A 55 -33.76 -4.11 6.09
N ILE A 56 -33.01 -4.63 5.11
CA ILE A 56 -31.71 -5.27 5.30
C ILE A 56 -30.66 -4.57 4.44
N VAL A 57 -29.51 -4.33 5.02
CA VAL A 57 -28.31 -3.81 4.35
C VAL A 57 -27.29 -4.93 4.28
N PHE A 58 -26.75 -5.20 3.09
CA PHE A 58 -25.68 -6.17 2.89
C PHE A 58 -24.34 -5.47 2.74
N TYR A 59 -23.32 -5.98 3.41
CA TYR A 59 -21.94 -5.56 3.26
C TYR A 59 -21.17 -6.64 2.55
N ILE A 60 -20.70 -6.33 1.34
CA ILE A 60 -19.98 -7.28 0.48
C ILE A 60 -18.56 -6.77 0.33
N THR A 61 -17.60 -7.62 0.65
CA THR A 61 -16.17 -7.36 0.48
C THR A 61 -15.53 -8.49 -0.31
N ARG A 62 -14.49 -8.19 -1.08
CA ARG A 62 -13.71 -9.24 -1.76
C ARG A 62 -12.68 -9.79 -0.78
N LYS A 63 -12.59 -11.11 -0.67
CA LYS A 63 -11.53 -11.78 0.09
C LYS A 63 -10.20 -11.49 -0.58
N HIS A 64 -9.20 -11.10 0.22
CA HIS A 64 -7.84 -10.97 -0.27
C HIS A 64 -7.25 -12.38 -0.45
N VAL A 65 -7.28 -12.88 -1.69
CA VAL A 65 -6.54 -14.08 -2.08
C VAL A 65 -5.18 -13.56 -2.55
N ALA A 66 -4.09 -13.96 -1.90
CA ALA A 66 -2.77 -13.75 -2.48
C ALA A 66 -2.76 -14.48 -3.84
N ASP A 67 -2.30 -13.84 -4.91
CA ASP A 67 -2.25 -14.48 -6.23
C ASP A 67 -1.60 -15.86 -6.08
N ASP A 68 -2.31 -16.92 -6.45
CA ASP A 68 -1.72 -18.26 -6.49
C ASP A 68 -0.72 -18.28 -7.65
N ILE A 69 0.56 -18.02 -7.35
CA ILE A 69 1.63 -17.92 -8.34
C ILE A 69 2.11 -19.33 -8.76
N SER A 70 1.53 -20.40 -8.21
CA SER A 70 2.00 -21.78 -8.41
C SER A 70 2.14 -22.18 -9.89
N TYR A 71 1.18 -21.76 -10.73
CA TYR A 71 1.19 -22.07 -12.16
C TYR A 71 2.21 -21.28 -12.99
N LYS A 72 2.80 -20.19 -12.45
CA LYS A 72 3.81 -19.38 -13.15
C LYS A 72 5.24 -19.80 -12.83
N LEU A 73 5.45 -20.63 -11.80
CA LEU A 73 6.79 -21.05 -11.36
C LEU A 73 7.56 -21.82 -12.44
N ASP A 74 6.86 -22.57 -13.28
CA ASP A 74 7.46 -23.36 -14.38
C ASP A 74 7.43 -22.62 -15.74
N ASP A 75 6.88 -21.40 -15.81
CA ASP A 75 6.85 -20.61 -17.05
C ASP A 75 8.25 -19.98 -17.30
N PRO A 76 8.95 -20.34 -18.39
CA PRO A 76 10.29 -19.81 -18.69
C PRO A 76 10.32 -18.29 -18.81
N ALA A 77 9.25 -17.67 -19.32
CA ALA A 77 9.19 -16.21 -19.46
C ALA A 77 9.07 -15.51 -18.10
N TYR A 78 8.37 -16.15 -17.15
CA TYR A 78 8.27 -15.66 -15.77
C TYR A 78 9.60 -15.78 -15.04
N ILE A 79 10.30 -16.93 -15.19
CA ILE A 79 11.61 -17.16 -14.59
C ILE A 79 12.64 -16.16 -15.13
N ASP A 80 12.74 -16.01 -16.46
CA ASP A 80 13.65 -15.06 -17.11
C ASP A 80 13.34 -13.61 -16.68
N GLY A 81 12.06 -13.24 -16.62
CA GLY A 81 11.64 -11.94 -16.09
C GLY A 81 12.10 -11.70 -14.65
N LYS A 82 12.00 -12.71 -13.79
CA LYS A 82 12.46 -12.64 -12.40
C LYS A 82 13.98 -12.54 -12.30
N ILE A 83 14.73 -13.30 -13.10
CA ILE A 83 16.20 -13.22 -13.16
C ILE A 83 16.63 -11.82 -13.56
N ARG A 84 16.05 -11.26 -14.64
CA ARG A 84 16.35 -9.90 -15.08
C ARG A 84 16.02 -8.86 -14.02
N GLN A 85 14.91 -9.04 -13.29
CA GLN A 85 14.58 -8.16 -12.18
C GLN A 85 15.62 -8.23 -11.07
N GLU A 86 16.02 -9.43 -10.65
CA GLU A 86 17.06 -9.65 -9.64
C GLU A 86 18.43 -9.08 -10.08
N GLU A 87 18.81 -9.24 -11.35
CA GLU A 87 20.01 -8.61 -11.92
C GLU A 87 19.93 -7.09 -11.86
N SER A 88 18.81 -6.51 -12.29
CA SER A 88 18.60 -5.06 -12.22
C SER A 88 18.63 -4.53 -10.78
N GLU A 89 18.13 -5.30 -9.81
CA GLU A 89 18.19 -4.94 -8.39
C GLU A 89 19.64 -4.97 -7.88
N LYS A 90 20.44 -5.96 -8.29
CA LYS A 90 21.88 -6.01 -7.96
C LYS A 90 22.65 -4.82 -8.52
N ASP A 91 22.36 -4.42 -9.76
CA ASP A 91 22.98 -3.25 -10.37
C ASP A 91 22.62 -1.97 -9.61
N LEU A 92 21.33 -1.79 -9.26
CA LEU A 92 20.89 -0.66 -8.45
C LEU A 92 21.56 -0.63 -7.07
N VAL A 93 21.72 -1.78 -6.42
CA VAL A 93 22.44 -1.88 -5.13
C VAL A 93 23.90 -1.46 -5.30
N TYR A 94 24.57 -1.94 -6.36
CA TYR A 94 25.96 -1.60 -6.64
C TYR A 94 26.15 -0.09 -6.88
N GLU A 95 25.28 0.52 -7.67
CA GLU A 95 25.27 1.97 -7.88
C GLU A 95 24.99 2.73 -6.57
N ALA A 96 24.04 2.26 -5.77
CA ALA A 96 23.74 2.85 -4.48
C ALA A 96 24.99 2.86 -3.59
N MET A 97 25.69 1.74 -3.46
CA MET A 97 26.88 1.65 -2.62
C MET A 97 28.00 2.62 -3.02
N LYS A 98 28.11 2.94 -4.32
CA LYS A 98 29.08 3.91 -4.84
C LYS A 98 28.61 5.36 -4.75
N SER A 99 27.32 5.59 -4.54
CA SER A 99 26.74 6.92 -4.54
C SER A 99 27.28 7.78 -3.40
N PRO A 100 27.66 9.04 -3.65
CA PRO A 100 28.02 9.98 -2.60
C PRO A 100 26.86 10.25 -1.64
N TYR A 101 25.61 10.07 -2.08
CA TYR A 101 24.44 10.25 -1.22
C TYR A 101 24.32 9.16 -0.17
N THR A 102 24.71 7.91 -0.46
CA THR A 102 24.76 6.84 0.55
C THR A 102 25.70 7.19 1.68
N LYS A 103 26.90 7.66 1.32
CA LYS A 103 27.86 8.17 2.30
C LYS A 103 27.28 9.33 3.10
N LEU A 104 26.61 10.27 2.44
CA LEU A 104 26.02 11.42 3.11
C LEU A 104 24.89 11.02 4.08
N LEU A 105 24.05 10.07 3.71
CA LEU A 105 23.02 9.53 4.60
C LEU A 105 23.62 8.87 5.85
N MET A 106 24.75 8.19 5.71
CA MET A 106 25.49 7.64 6.86
C MET A 106 26.07 8.74 7.75
N GLU A 107 26.67 9.77 7.17
CA GLU A 107 27.22 10.94 7.90
C GLU A 107 26.14 11.67 8.71
N HIS A 108 24.90 11.71 8.21
CA HIS A 108 23.75 12.28 8.90
C HIS A 108 23.02 11.27 9.82
N PHE A 109 23.55 10.06 10.00
CA PHE A 109 22.94 8.97 10.78
C PHE A 109 21.51 8.61 10.35
N LEU A 110 21.20 8.82 9.07
CA LEU A 110 19.93 8.44 8.45
C LEU A 110 20.00 7.02 7.87
N LEU A 111 21.20 6.52 7.61
CA LEU A 111 21.47 5.15 7.16
C LEU A 111 22.55 4.53 8.04
N SER A 112 22.33 3.31 8.53
CA SER A 112 23.29 2.57 9.35
C SER A 112 24.07 1.54 8.52
N TYR A 113 25.12 0.96 9.11
CA TYR A 113 25.88 -0.12 8.46
C TYR A 113 25.04 -1.39 8.26
N ILE A 114 24.01 -1.61 9.10
CA ILE A 114 23.12 -2.77 8.98
C ILE A 114 22.25 -2.62 7.73
N ASP A 115 21.79 -1.40 7.46
CA ASP A 115 20.94 -1.09 6.30
C ASP A 115 21.67 -1.28 4.96
N LEU A 116 23.01 -1.26 4.96
CA LEU A 116 23.82 -1.54 3.76
C LEU A 116 23.75 -3.01 3.32
N THR A 117 23.28 -3.90 4.19
CA THR A 117 23.06 -5.31 3.83
C THR A 117 21.68 -5.57 3.24
N ASP A 118 20.78 -4.58 3.29
CA ASP A 118 19.41 -4.69 2.80
C ASP A 118 19.33 -4.22 1.33
N THR A 119 19.10 -5.17 0.43
CA THR A 119 19.01 -4.91 -1.01
C THR A 119 17.81 -4.04 -1.38
N ALA A 120 16.68 -4.17 -0.67
CA ALA A 120 15.48 -3.39 -0.93
C ALA A 120 15.66 -1.92 -0.50
N ILE A 121 16.38 -1.68 0.59
CA ILE A 121 16.75 -0.31 1.00
C ILE A 121 17.66 0.32 -0.06
N LEU A 122 18.77 -0.32 -0.42
CA LEU A 122 19.76 0.26 -1.33
C LEU A 122 19.21 0.46 -2.74
N SER A 123 18.56 -0.55 -3.33
CA SER A 123 17.92 -0.40 -4.65
C SER A 123 16.81 0.65 -4.61
N GLY A 124 16.04 0.71 -3.50
CA GLY A 124 15.00 1.70 -3.28
C GLY A 124 15.54 3.14 -3.23
N LEU A 125 16.68 3.35 -2.55
CA LEU A 125 17.37 4.64 -2.49
C LEU A 125 17.89 5.07 -3.86
N GLN A 126 18.61 4.19 -4.56
CA GLN A 126 19.14 4.46 -5.90
C GLN A 126 18.02 4.83 -6.88
N LYS A 127 16.94 4.05 -6.89
CA LYS A 127 15.85 4.23 -7.86
C LYS A 127 14.97 5.44 -7.55
N ASN A 128 14.69 5.72 -6.28
CA ASN A 128 13.61 6.64 -5.91
C ASN A 128 14.05 7.90 -5.17
N VAL A 129 15.26 7.94 -4.60
CA VAL A 129 15.71 9.05 -3.74
C VAL A 129 16.86 9.80 -4.38
N TYR A 130 17.88 9.11 -4.87
CA TYR A 130 19.09 9.76 -5.39
C TYR A 130 18.84 10.64 -6.62
N PRO A 131 17.97 10.29 -7.59
CA PRO A 131 17.62 11.20 -8.67
C PRO A 131 16.99 12.51 -8.18
N LEU A 132 16.24 12.47 -7.08
CA LEU A 132 15.63 13.66 -6.47
C LEU A 132 16.66 14.49 -5.70
N TYR A 133 17.72 13.87 -5.17
CA TYR A 133 18.85 14.58 -4.60
C TYR A 133 19.77 15.18 -5.65
N ASP A 134 19.92 14.54 -6.82
CA ASP A 134 20.56 15.17 -7.96
C ASP A 134 19.79 16.43 -8.37
N GLU A 135 18.47 16.35 -8.48
CA GLU A 135 17.65 17.53 -8.76
C GLU A 135 17.79 18.64 -7.70
N LEU A 136 17.75 18.29 -6.41
CA LEU A 136 17.96 19.28 -5.34
C LEU A 136 19.37 19.87 -5.39
N LYS A 137 20.38 19.05 -5.73
CA LYS A 137 21.77 19.49 -5.86
C LYS A 137 21.94 20.45 -7.04
N GLU A 138 21.23 20.25 -8.15
CA GLU A 138 21.25 21.21 -9.26
C GLU A 138 20.61 22.55 -8.86
N LEU A 139 19.56 22.54 -8.03
CA LEU A 139 18.87 23.77 -7.58
C LEU A 139 19.63 24.52 -6.48
N ARG A 140 20.17 23.82 -5.48
CA ARG A 140 20.72 24.42 -4.24
C ARG A 140 22.16 24.00 -3.94
N GLY A 141 22.81 23.30 -4.86
CA GLY A 141 24.12 22.71 -4.64
C GLY A 141 24.09 21.57 -3.61
N LEU A 142 25.27 20.99 -3.36
CA LEU A 142 25.44 19.94 -2.35
C LEU A 142 25.08 20.44 -0.93
N LYS A 143 25.23 21.74 -0.68
CA LYS A 143 24.86 22.37 0.59
C LYS A 143 23.36 22.23 0.87
N GLY A 144 22.50 22.46 -0.12
CA GLY A 144 21.06 22.29 0.03
C GLY A 144 20.66 20.86 0.36
N VAL A 145 21.32 19.87 -0.24
CA VAL A 145 21.10 18.45 0.10
C VAL A 145 21.46 18.19 1.56
N LYS A 146 22.62 18.68 2.04
CA LYS A 146 23.05 18.51 3.44
C LYS A 146 22.10 19.17 4.43
N GLU A 147 21.61 20.37 4.12
CA GLU A 147 20.63 21.08 4.96
C GLU A 147 19.32 20.31 5.05
N HIS A 148 18.83 19.78 3.93
CA HIS A 148 17.64 18.93 3.92
C HIS A 148 17.83 17.66 4.77
N LEU A 149 18.96 16.97 4.64
CA LEU A 149 19.25 15.78 5.44
C LEU A 149 19.37 16.09 6.94
N ALA A 150 20.00 17.20 7.30
CA ALA A 150 20.07 17.65 8.69
C ALA A 150 18.66 17.92 9.27
N TYR A 151 17.79 18.58 8.50
CA TYR A 151 16.41 18.80 8.88
C TYR A 151 15.64 17.49 9.08
N ILE A 152 15.77 16.54 8.14
CA ILE A 152 15.16 15.21 8.27
C ILE A 152 15.61 14.56 9.56
N ARG A 153 16.92 14.57 9.85
CA ARG A 153 17.47 13.92 11.04
C ARG A 153 16.90 14.49 12.34
N ASP A 154 16.67 15.80 12.40
CA ASP A 154 16.05 16.48 13.55
C ASP A 154 14.56 16.14 13.70
N LYS A 155 13.84 15.96 12.59
CA LYS A 155 12.39 15.68 12.56
C LYS A 155 12.05 14.18 12.43
N GLN A 156 13.02 13.30 12.51
CA GLN A 156 12.82 11.88 12.28
C GLN A 156 12.24 11.20 13.53
N ASP A 157 11.03 10.65 13.39
CA ASP A 157 10.42 9.78 14.40
C ASP A 157 10.90 8.32 14.30
N ASP A 158 10.75 7.54 15.38
CA ASP A 158 11.19 6.14 15.45
C ASP A 158 10.51 5.23 14.41
N TYR A 159 9.26 5.51 14.03
CA TYR A 159 8.54 4.75 13.00
C TYR A 159 9.22 4.87 11.61
N SER A 160 9.82 6.02 11.32
CA SER A 160 10.46 6.33 10.04
C SER A 160 11.74 5.53 9.79
N LYS A 161 12.35 4.97 10.85
CA LYS A 161 13.56 4.13 10.76
C LYS A 161 13.30 2.79 10.09
N LYS A 162 12.08 2.25 10.18
CA LYS A 162 11.73 0.94 9.60
C LYS A 162 11.61 0.95 8.07
N ASN A 163 11.46 2.12 7.45
CA ASN A 163 11.24 2.25 6.00
C ASN A 163 11.97 3.50 5.47
N ILE A 164 13.29 3.57 5.70
CA ILE A 164 14.08 4.78 5.45
C ILE A 164 13.97 5.28 4.01
N ALA A 165 14.06 4.41 3.00
CA ALA A 165 13.98 4.81 1.59
C ALA A 165 12.65 5.49 1.25
N LYS A 166 11.54 4.95 1.77
CA LYS A 166 10.20 5.52 1.57
C LYS A 166 10.05 6.86 2.29
N TYR A 167 10.59 6.98 3.50
CA TYR A 167 10.54 8.21 4.27
C TYR A 167 11.34 9.33 3.61
N LEU A 168 12.58 9.05 3.19
CA LEU A 168 13.44 10.00 2.49
C LEU A 168 12.81 10.46 1.17
N LYS A 169 12.27 9.52 0.38
CA LYS A 169 11.52 9.84 -0.85
C LYS A 169 10.41 10.85 -0.57
N LYS A 170 9.53 10.54 0.39
CA LYS A 170 8.40 11.41 0.72
C LYS A 170 8.86 12.80 1.18
N SER A 171 9.94 12.86 1.96
CA SER A 171 10.51 14.12 2.44
C SER A 171 11.01 14.99 1.29
N ILE A 172 11.80 14.42 0.36
CA ILE A 172 12.36 15.20 -0.75
C ILE A 172 11.29 15.60 -1.77
N GLU A 173 10.30 14.74 -2.04
CA GLU A 173 9.16 15.07 -2.91
C GLU A 173 8.34 16.25 -2.38
N GLN A 174 8.22 16.38 -1.05
CA GLN A 174 7.56 17.52 -0.43
C GLN A 174 8.42 18.79 -0.44
N TYR A 175 9.74 18.63 -0.36
CA TYR A 175 10.68 19.75 -0.27
C TYR A 175 10.99 20.39 -1.63
N LEU A 176 11.18 19.60 -2.69
CA LEU A 176 11.53 20.08 -4.03
C LEU A 176 10.58 21.18 -4.57
N PRO A 177 9.24 21.06 -4.47
CA PRO A 177 8.33 22.11 -4.92
C PRO A 177 8.48 23.43 -4.14
N ILE A 178 8.84 23.36 -2.86
CA ILE A 178 9.06 24.54 -2.01
C ILE A 178 10.32 25.27 -2.46
N VAL A 179 11.40 24.51 -2.68
CA VAL A 179 12.69 25.03 -3.16
C VAL A 179 12.52 25.75 -4.50
N LYS A 180 11.82 25.12 -5.45
CA LYS A 180 11.58 25.68 -6.79
C LYS A 180 10.76 26.98 -6.77
N ARG A 181 9.82 27.14 -5.84
CA ARG A 181 9.02 28.37 -5.71
C ARG A 181 9.87 29.52 -5.16
N GLN A 182 10.71 29.24 -4.18
CA GLN A 182 11.58 30.25 -3.58
C GLN A 182 12.62 30.81 -4.55
N ASP A 183 13.04 30.05 -5.56
CA ASP A 183 13.93 30.56 -6.62
C ASP A 183 13.24 31.52 -7.60
N ILE A 184 11.92 31.42 -7.76
CA ILE A 184 11.13 32.31 -8.63
C ILE A 184 10.89 33.68 -7.96
N ASP A 185 10.82 33.73 -6.63
CA ASP A 185 10.63 34.96 -5.86
C ASP A 185 11.94 35.78 -5.68
N HIS A 186 13.05 35.30 -6.25
CA HIS A 186 14.38 35.91 -6.17
C HIS A 186 14.93 36.42 -7.53
N GLU A 187 14.11 36.39 -8.59
CA GLU A 187 14.30 37.11 -9.87
C GLU A 187 13.45 38.38 -9.92
#